data_AF-X1SJH0-F1
#
_entry.id   AF-X1SJH0-F1
#
_cell.length_a   1.000
_cell.length_b   1.000
_cell.length_c   1.000
_cell.angle_alpha   90.00
_cell.angle_beta   90.00
_cell.angle_gamma   90.00
#
_symmetry.space_group_name_H-M   'P 1'
#
loop_
_entity.id
_entity.type
_entity.pdbx_description
1 polymer ?
#
loop_
_entity_poly.entity_id
_entity_poly.type
_entity_poly.pdbx_seq_one_letter_code
_entity_poly.pdbx_strand_id
1 'polypeptide(L)'
;GKKYIRNGCAMMVNNQRQWVEWEGLDYDSDDFEYLGKDYESEINYKPGKIGLAETRLISLRDIVDFGVDWLVEKRMKKILR
;
A
#
# COMPACT_ATOMS: atom_id res chain seq x y z
N GLY A 1 10.00 -1.80 -12.32
CA GLY A 1 10.12 -0.34 -12.12
C GLY A 1 8.78 0.25 -11.76
N LYS A 2 8.72 1.50 -11.26
CA LYS A 2 7.44 2.19 -11.00
C LYS A 2 6.67 2.38 -12.30
N LYS A 3 5.35 2.16 -12.28
CA LYS A 3 4.45 2.38 -13.40
C LYS A 3 3.49 3.51 -13.05
N TYR A 4 3.21 4.36 -14.03
CA TYR A 4 2.31 5.50 -13.90
C TYR A 4 1.12 5.33 -14.84
N ILE A 5 -0.03 5.82 -14.42
CA ILE A 5 -1.29 5.82 -15.17
C ILE A 5 -1.91 7.22 -15.13
N ARG A 6 -2.67 7.56 -16.18
CA ARG A 6 -3.46 8.79 -16.21
C ARG A 6 -4.73 8.57 -15.41
N ASN A 7 -4.87 9.33 -14.34
CA ASN A 7 -6.05 9.36 -13.50
C ASN A 7 -6.87 10.61 -13.82
N GLY A 8 -8.16 10.58 -13.47
CA GLY A 8 -9.03 11.75 -13.59
C GLY A 8 -10.16 11.71 -12.57
N CYS A 9 -10.54 12.87 -12.07
CA CYS A 9 -11.70 13.01 -11.20
C CYS A 9 -12.38 14.37 -11.42
N ALA A 10 -13.63 14.47 -10.98
CA ALA A 10 -14.32 15.75 -10.97
C ALA A 10 -13.90 16.57 -9.73
N MET A 11 -13.41 17.79 -9.96
CA MET A 11 -12.99 18.72 -8.90
C MET A 11 -13.67 20.07 -9.07
N MET A 12 -13.76 20.83 -7.98
CA MET A 12 -14.10 22.25 -8.04
C MET A 12 -12.83 23.05 -8.31
N VAL A 13 -12.79 23.76 -9.44
CA VAL A 13 -11.70 24.64 -9.84
C VAL A 13 -12.31 26.01 -10.15
N ASN A 14 -11.88 27.04 -9.43
CA ASN A 14 -12.42 28.41 -9.57
C ASN A 14 -13.96 28.45 -9.50
N ASN A 15 -14.54 27.76 -8.51
CA ASN A 15 -15.98 27.68 -8.28
C ASN A 15 -16.79 27.03 -9.43
N GLN A 16 -16.13 26.27 -10.30
CA GLN A 16 -16.76 25.49 -11.38
C GLN A 16 -16.33 24.02 -11.31
N ARG A 17 -17.26 23.09 -11.57
CA ARG A 17 -16.94 21.65 -11.64
C ARG A 17 -16.19 21.37 -12.94
N GLN A 18 -14.98 20.83 -12.82
CA GLN A 18 -14.11 20.49 -13.95
C GLN A 18 -13.64 19.04 -13.82
N TRP A 19 -13.41 18.38 -14.97
CA TRP A 19 -12.67 17.12 -15.01
C TRP A 19 -11.18 17.45 -14.96
N VAL A 20 -10.49 17.00 -13.92
CA VAL A 20 -9.06 17.25 -13.73
C VAL A 20 -8.33 15.94 -13.85
N GLU A 21 -7.26 15.94 -14.64
CA GLU A 21 -6.43 14.76 -14.90
C GLU A 21 -5.01 14.97 -14.37
N TRP A 22 -4.39 13.88 -13.92
CA TRP A 22 -3.01 13.86 -13.46
C TRP A 22 -2.35 12.50 -13.72
N GLU A 23 -1.03 12.49 -13.75
CA GLU A 23 -0.25 11.26 -13.75
C GLU A 23 -0.06 10.78 -12.31
N GLY A 24 -0.51 9.56 -12.01
CA GLY A 24 -0.38 8.94 -10.69
C GLY A 24 0.27 7.57 -10.78
N LEU A 25 0.77 7.05 -9.65
CA LEU A 25 1.25 5.68 -9.58
C LEU A 25 0.12 4.69 -9.85
N ASP A 26 0.44 3.62 -10.57
CA ASP A 26 -0.42 2.44 -10.71
C ASP A 26 -0.33 1.64 -9.40
N TYR A 27 -1.13 2.04 -8.41
CA TYR A 27 -1.12 1.42 -7.09
C TYR A 27 -1.64 -0.02 -7.17
N ASP A 28 -0.87 -0.96 -6.63
CA ASP A 28 -1.18 -2.38 -6.53
C ASP A 28 -1.01 -2.80 -5.07
N SER A 29 -2.09 -3.31 -4.47
CA SER A 29 -2.15 -3.76 -3.09
C SER A 29 -2.32 -5.29 -2.95
N ASP A 30 -2.27 -6.04 -4.04
CA ASP A 30 -2.57 -7.49 -4.04
C ASP A 30 -1.59 -8.30 -3.16
N ASP A 31 -0.37 -7.79 -2.96
CA ASP A 31 0.66 -8.43 -2.14
C ASP A 31 0.74 -7.92 -0.69
N PHE A 32 -0.10 -6.95 -0.31
CA PHE A 32 -0.04 -6.34 1.02
C PHE A 32 -0.45 -7.30 2.14
N GLU A 33 -1.30 -8.29 1.86
CA GLU A 33 -1.63 -9.33 2.85
C GLU A 33 -0.40 -10.18 3.21
N TYR A 34 0.43 -10.52 2.23
CA TYR A 34 1.66 -11.28 2.46
C TYR A 34 2.72 -10.42 3.15
N LEU A 35 2.87 -9.17 2.74
CA LEU A 35 3.74 -8.20 3.40
C LEU A 35 3.38 -8.07 4.88
N GLY A 36 2.09 -7.91 5.18
CA GLY A 36 1.59 -7.81 6.55
C GLY A 36 1.92 -9.05 7.39
N LYS A 37 1.72 -10.26 6.84
CA LYS A 37 2.05 -11.51 7.53
C LYS A 37 3.56 -11.65 7.80
N ASP A 38 4.39 -11.34 6.82
CA ASP A 38 5.85 -11.40 6.97
C ASP A 38 6.32 -10.36 8.02
N TYR A 39 5.76 -9.15 7.99
CA TYR A 39 6.05 -8.10 8.98
C TYR A 39 5.66 -8.54 10.40
N GLU A 40 4.44 -9.06 10.58
CA GLU A 40 3.98 -9.56 11.89
C GLU A 40 4.88 -10.67 12.42
N SER A 41 5.34 -11.57 11.54
CA SER A 41 6.28 -12.62 11.91
C SER A 41 7.64 -12.06 12.35
N GLU A 42 8.16 -11.04 11.66
CA GLU A 42 9.47 -10.44 11.96
C GLU A 42 9.51 -9.81 13.35
N ILE A 43 8.46 -9.07 13.71
CA ILE A 43 8.38 -8.40 15.01
C ILE A 43 7.72 -9.27 16.10
N ASN A 44 7.43 -10.54 15.80
CA ASN A 44 6.68 -11.47 16.68
C ASN A 44 5.35 -10.89 17.17
N TYR A 45 4.65 -10.15 16.32
CA TYR A 45 3.37 -9.52 16.64
C TYR A 45 2.25 -10.56 16.75
N LYS A 46 1.32 -10.31 17.67
CA LYS A 46 0.09 -11.09 17.80
C LYS A 46 -1.11 -10.15 17.73
N PRO A 47 -1.98 -10.27 16.71
CA PRO A 47 -3.20 -9.48 16.64
C PRO A 47 -4.09 -9.67 17.88
N GLY A 48 -4.73 -8.57 18.30
CA GLY A 48 -5.70 -8.57 19.39
C GLY A 48 -7.13 -8.66 18.88
N LYS A 49 -8.09 -8.55 19.80
CA LYS A 49 -9.51 -8.41 19.46
C LYS A 49 -10.11 -7.14 20.04
N ILE A 50 -10.92 -6.44 19.25
CA ILE A 50 -11.86 -5.43 19.71
C ILE A 50 -13.27 -5.95 19.40
N GLY A 51 -13.98 -6.41 20.44
CA GLY A 51 -15.20 -7.19 20.26
C GLY A 51 -14.92 -8.49 19.50
N LEU A 52 -15.56 -8.66 18.34
CA LEU A 52 -15.37 -9.81 17.46
C LEU A 52 -14.30 -9.59 16.37
N ALA A 53 -13.81 -8.36 16.19
CA ALA A 53 -12.88 -8.02 15.12
C ALA A 53 -11.43 -8.31 15.53
N GLU A 54 -10.71 -9.08 14.71
CA GLU A 54 -9.25 -9.16 14.80
C GLU A 54 -8.66 -7.80 14.44
N THR A 55 -7.83 -7.24 15.32
CA THR A 55 -7.36 -5.85 15.22
C THR A 55 -5.84 -5.78 15.43
N ARG A 56 -5.23 -4.85 14.69
CA ARG A 56 -3.79 -4.55 14.73
C ARG A 56 -3.60 -3.10 15.14
N LEU A 57 -2.67 -2.86 16.04
CA LEU A 57 -2.08 -1.55 16.34
C LEU A 57 -0.58 -1.68 16.10
N ILE A 58 -0.10 -1.00 15.06
CA ILE A 58 1.27 -1.08 14.57
C ILE A 58 1.83 0.33 14.32
N SER A 59 3.15 0.47 14.41
CA SER A 59 3.84 1.70 13.98
C SER A 59 3.76 1.81 12.45
N LEU A 60 3.21 2.92 11.95
CA LEU A 60 3.14 3.20 10.52
C LEU A 60 4.55 3.37 9.93
N ARG A 61 5.47 3.99 10.67
CA ARG A 61 6.85 4.17 10.20
C ARG A 61 7.52 2.82 9.97
N ASP A 62 7.44 1.94 10.97
CA ASP A 62 8.16 0.67 10.96
C ASP A 62 7.64 -0.26 9.85
N ILE A 63 6.32 -0.34 9.63
CA ILE A 63 5.77 -1.15 8.53
C ILE A 63 6.06 -0.55 7.16
N VAL A 64 6.15 0.77 7.03
CA VAL A 64 6.54 1.41 5.77
C VAL A 64 8.01 1.12 5.47
N ASP A 65 8.90 1.27 6.46
CA ASP A 65 10.33 1.00 6.31
C ASP A 65 10.56 -0.47 5.93
N PHE A 66 9.92 -1.42 6.62
CA PHE A 66 9.91 -2.84 6.26
C PHE A 66 9.37 -3.07 4.83
N GLY A 67 8.26 -2.40 4.50
CA GLY A 67 7.57 -2.57 3.22
C GLY A 67 8.40 -2.13 2.02
N VAL A 68 9.26 -1.10 2.16
CA VAL A 68 10.13 -0.65 1.07
C VAL A 68 11.05 -1.79 0.62
N ASP A 69 11.77 -2.40 1.54
CA ASP A 69 12.71 -3.48 1.23
C ASP A 69 11.98 -4.75 0.77
N TRP A 70 10.88 -5.09 1.43
CA TRP A 70 10.06 -6.24 1.09
C TRP A 70 9.53 -6.17 -0.34
N LEU A 71 8.98 -5.02 -0.75
CA LEU A 71 8.43 -4.83 -2.09
C LEU A 71 9.51 -4.88 -3.17
N VAL A 72 10.70 -4.32 -2.91
CA VAL A 72 11.85 -4.41 -3.82
C VAL A 72 12.21 -5.88 -4.04
N GLU A 73 12.37 -6.66 -2.98
CA GLU A 73 12.76 -8.05 -3.08
C GLU A 73 11.72 -8.90 -3.84
N LYS A 74 10.44 -8.79 -3.47
CA LYS A 74 9.39 -9.68 -3.99
C LYS A 74 8.94 -9.29 -5.39
N ARG A 75 8.84 -7.99 -5.70
CA ARG A 75 8.39 -7.52 -7.03
C ARG A 75 9.50 -7.55 -8.08
N MET A 76 10.78 -7.45 -7.71
CA MET A 76 11.88 -7.71 -8.65
C MET A 76 11.99 -9.20 -9.00
N LYS A 77 11.78 -10.12 -8.04
CA LYS A 77 11.76 -11.57 -8.30
C LYS A 77 10.62 -12.00 -9.23
N LYS A 78 9.47 -11.31 -9.21
CA LYS A 78 8.33 -11.55 -10.13
C LYS A 78 8.65 -11.19 -11.59
N ILE A 79 9.63 -10.32 -11.84
CA ILE A 79 10.04 -9.89 -13.19
C ILE A 79 11.10 -10.84 -13.78
N LEU A 80 11.84 -11.57 -12.93
CA LEU A 80 12.91 -12.50 -13.33
C LEU A 80 12.46 -13.96 -13.44
N ARG A 81 11.16 -14.23 -13.28
CA ARG A 81 10.51 -15.54 -13.52
C ARG A 81 9.58 -15.42 -14.72
#